data_AF-A0A958IUD7-F1
#
_entry.id   AF-A0A958IUD7-F1
#
_cell.length_a   1.000
_cell.length_b   1.000
_cell.length_c   1.000
_cell.angle_alpha   90.00
_cell.angle_beta   90.00
_cell.angle_gamma   90.00
#
_symmetry.space_group_name_H-M   'P 1'
#
loop_
_entity.id
_entity.type
_entity.pdbx_description
1 polymer ?
#
loop_
_entity_poly.entity_id
_entity_poly.type
_entity_poly.pdbx_seq_one_letter_code
_entity_poly.pdbx_strand_id
1 'polypeptide(L)'
;VKFMPPVSYNTVMQYMLESHVLILLQPVTQLQLPGKFFDYLCLQKPILAVAEKNSSTEHMVGSDFGVFADFNDVADVEKAIAFLYHHPYFNSEVIREKREAYNMAKS
;
A
#
# COMPACT_ATOMS: atom_id res chain seq x y z
N VAL A 1 -2.29 16.47 -8.73
CA VAL A 1 -2.97 15.22 -9.17
C VAL A 1 -2.94 15.16 -10.69
N LYS A 2 -2.57 14.02 -11.28
CA LYS A 2 -2.54 13.81 -12.74
C LYS A 2 -3.30 12.52 -13.06
N PHE A 3 -4.32 12.60 -13.93
CA PHE A 3 -5.03 11.42 -14.43
C PHE A 3 -4.32 10.90 -15.67
N MET A 4 -4.00 9.61 -15.66
CA MET A 4 -3.33 8.94 -16.78
C MET A 4 -4.39 8.19 -17.61
N PRO A 5 -4.27 8.15 -18.95
CA PRO A 5 -5.12 7.28 -19.74
C PRO A 5 -4.87 5.80 -19.39
N PRO A 6 -5.75 4.87 -19.80
CA PRO A 6 -5.47 3.44 -19.71
C PRO A 6 -4.15 3.10 -20.40
N VAL A 7 -3.31 2.31 -19.73
CA VAL A 7 -2.01 1.86 -20.25
C VAL A 7 -1.88 0.34 -20.06
N SER A 8 -0.85 -0.24 -20.69
CA SER A 8 -0.56 -1.67 -20.55
C SER A 8 -0.18 -2.05 -19.11
N TYR A 9 -0.32 -3.34 -18.76
CA TYR A 9 0.10 -3.86 -17.45
C TYR A 9 1.56 -3.55 -17.12
N ASN A 10 2.47 -3.74 -18.09
CA ASN A 10 3.90 -3.47 -17.91
C ASN A 10 4.15 -1.98 -17.62
N THR A 11 3.40 -1.09 -18.26
CA THR A 11 3.49 0.36 -18.00
C THR A 11 2.98 0.71 -16.61
N VAL A 12 1.86 0.12 -16.16
CA VAL A 12 1.38 0.30 -14.78
C VAL A 12 2.44 -0.18 -13.78
N MET A 13 3.05 -1.34 -14.06
CA MET A 13 4.10 -1.90 -13.21
C MET A 13 5.29 -0.96 -13.06
N GLN A 14 5.75 -0.37 -14.16
CA GLN A 14 6.82 0.62 -14.15
C GLN A 14 6.44 1.86 -13.31
N TYR A 15 5.23 2.39 -13.47
CA TYR A 15 4.78 3.53 -12.65
C TYR A 15 4.77 3.19 -11.15
N MET A 16 4.36 1.98 -10.78
CA MET A 16 4.36 1.55 -9.39
C MET A 16 5.79 1.38 -8.85
N LEU A 17 6.72 0.85 -9.65
CA LEU A 17 8.14 0.71 -9.27
C LEU A 17 8.84 2.06 -9.08
N GLU A 18 8.53 3.03 -9.93
CA GLU A 18 9.07 4.40 -9.88
C GLU A 18 8.43 5.25 -8.77
N SER A 19 7.30 4.82 -8.20
CA SER A 19 6.64 5.52 -7.10
C SER A 19 7.36 5.27 -5.75
N HIS A 20 7.32 6.27 -4.88
CA HIS A 20 7.79 6.13 -3.49
C HIS A 20 6.78 5.39 -2.63
N VAL A 21 5.49 5.65 -2.84
CA VAL A 21 4.37 5.14 -2.05
C VAL A 21 3.28 4.66 -3.00
N LEU A 22 2.60 3.57 -2.65
CA LEU A 22 1.45 3.05 -3.38
C LEU A 22 0.18 3.30 -2.58
N ILE A 23 -0.85 3.87 -3.21
CA ILE A 23 -2.12 4.17 -2.53
C ILE A 23 -3.11 3.04 -2.81
N LEU A 24 -3.69 2.48 -1.75
CA LEU A 24 -4.76 1.50 -1.79
C LEU A 24 -6.05 2.16 -1.29
N LEU A 25 -6.93 2.50 -2.23
CA LEU A 25 -8.22 3.11 -1.93
C LEU A 25 -9.29 2.02 -1.80
N GLN A 26 -9.95 1.94 -0.65
CA GLN A 26 -11.04 1.01 -0.41
C GLN A 26 -12.09 1.59 0.54
N PRO A 27 -12.92 2.52 0.07
CA PRO A 27 -14.04 3.00 0.87
C PRO A 27 -15.15 1.94 0.96
N VAL A 28 -15.86 1.86 2.10
CA VAL A 28 -17.16 1.17 2.28
C VAL A 28 -17.14 -0.37 2.23
N THR A 29 -15.98 -1.02 2.17
CA THR A 29 -15.91 -2.50 2.21
C THR A 29 -14.97 -2.97 3.32
N GLN A 30 -15.49 -3.79 4.25
CA GLN A 30 -14.76 -4.17 5.47
C GLN A 30 -14.05 -5.52 5.39
N LEU A 31 -14.59 -6.48 4.61
CA LEU A 31 -14.18 -7.89 4.69
C LEU A 31 -13.24 -8.39 3.59
N GLN A 32 -13.06 -7.61 2.51
CA GLN A 32 -12.28 -8.05 1.35
C GLN A 32 -11.00 -7.24 1.25
N LEU A 33 -9.89 -7.87 0.83
CA LEU A 33 -8.70 -7.15 0.39
C LEU A 33 -8.83 -6.87 -1.11
N PRO A 34 -8.50 -5.66 -1.59
CA PRO A 34 -8.57 -5.35 -3.01
C PRO A 34 -7.51 -6.17 -3.75
N GLY A 35 -7.81 -6.64 -4.96
CA GLY A 35 -6.84 -7.41 -5.76
C GLY A 35 -5.50 -6.70 -5.96
N LYS A 36 -5.51 -5.36 -6.01
CA LYS A 36 -4.29 -4.54 -6.11
C LYS A 36 -3.34 -4.64 -4.91
N PHE A 37 -3.85 -5.03 -3.74
CA PHE A 37 -2.99 -5.27 -2.58
C PHE A 37 -1.90 -6.31 -2.90
N PHE A 38 -2.25 -7.39 -3.60
CA PHE A 38 -1.31 -8.46 -3.94
C PHE A 38 -0.26 -8.04 -4.97
N ASP A 39 -0.62 -7.17 -5.92
CA ASP A 39 0.34 -6.55 -6.83
C ASP A 39 1.37 -5.72 -6.05
N TYR A 40 0.91 -4.95 -5.06
CA TYR A 40 1.74 -4.02 -4.30
C TYR A 40 2.73 -4.73 -3.37
N LEU A 41 2.33 -5.88 -2.80
CA LEU A 41 3.23 -6.71 -1.97
C LEU A 41 4.52 -7.10 -2.70
N CYS A 42 4.46 -7.26 -4.03
CA CYS A 42 5.62 -7.65 -4.83
C CYS A 42 6.64 -6.52 -5.01
N LEU A 43 6.29 -5.27 -4.68
CA LEU A 43 7.03 -4.07 -5.09
C LEU A 43 7.88 -3.45 -3.98
N GLN A 44 7.82 -3.99 -2.75
CA GLN A 44 8.62 -3.52 -1.60
C GLN A 44 8.48 -2.00 -1.35
N LYS A 45 7.29 -1.45 -1.63
CA LYS A 45 6.95 -0.06 -1.39
C LYS A 45 6.00 0.05 -0.20
N PRO A 46 6.11 1.11 0.61
CA PRO A 46 5.08 1.40 1.61
C PRO A 46 3.72 1.60 0.92
N ILE A 47 2.69 0.98 1.50
CA ILE A 47 1.30 1.13 1.07
C ILE A 47 0.61 2.15 1.98
N LEU A 48 0.03 3.20 1.39
CA LEU A 48 -0.95 4.05 2.07
C LEU A 48 -2.35 3.46 1.84
N ALA A 49 -2.91 2.82 2.86
CA ALA A 49 -4.28 2.35 2.83
C ALA A 49 -5.24 3.44 3.29
N VAL A 50 -6.13 3.87 2.41
CA VAL A 50 -7.26 4.76 2.77
C VAL A 50 -8.52 3.92 2.72
N ALA A 51 -8.97 3.47 3.88
CA ALA A 51 -10.05 2.50 4.01
C ALA A 51 -10.86 2.72 5.29
N GLU A 52 -11.92 1.93 5.47
CA GLU A 52 -12.75 1.99 6.67
C GLU A 52 -12.01 1.43 7.89
N LYS A 53 -12.23 2.02 9.06
CA LYS A 53 -11.74 1.48 10.33
C LYS A 53 -12.31 0.08 10.59
N ASN A 54 -11.54 -0.76 11.28
CA ASN A 54 -11.76 -2.18 11.54
C ASN A 54 -11.92 -3.02 10.26
N SER A 55 -11.43 -2.53 9.12
CA SER A 55 -11.42 -3.31 7.88
C SER A 55 -10.27 -4.31 7.86
N SER A 56 -10.42 -5.36 7.06
CA SER A 56 -9.35 -6.30 6.75
C SER A 56 -8.11 -5.59 6.19
N THR A 57 -8.33 -4.46 5.50
CA THR A 57 -7.28 -3.63 4.93
C THR A 57 -6.49 -2.87 5.99
N GLU A 58 -7.15 -2.35 7.04
CA GLU A 58 -6.45 -1.76 8.20
C GLU A 58 -5.53 -2.79 8.85
N HIS A 59 -6.09 -3.96 9.20
CA HIS A 59 -5.36 -5.00 9.91
C HIS A 59 -4.17 -5.52 9.10
N MET A 60 -4.35 -5.68 7.79
CA MET A 60 -3.30 -6.18 6.92
C MET A 60 -2.22 -5.12 6.69
N VAL A 61 -2.57 -3.87 6.36
CA VAL A 61 -1.57 -2.86 5.97
C VAL A 61 -0.87 -2.24 7.17
N GLY A 62 -1.61 -1.87 8.21
CA GLY A 62 -1.10 -1.09 9.35
C GLY A 62 -0.11 -1.83 10.25
N SER A 63 0.03 -3.15 10.11
CA SER A 63 0.96 -3.95 10.89
C SER A 63 2.36 -4.00 10.27
N ASP A 64 2.46 -4.23 8.96
CA ASP A 64 3.74 -4.61 8.34
C ASP A 64 3.99 -3.99 6.96
N PHE A 65 2.96 -3.54 6.24
CA PHE A 65 3.05 -3.22 4.82
C PHE A 65 2.87 -1.73 4.50
N GLY A 66 2.58 -0.89 5.50
CA GLY A 66 2.58 0.56 5.34
C GLY A 66 1.79 1.29 6.41
N VAL A 67 1.04 2.31 5.99
CA VAL A 67 0.31 3.24 6.86
C VAL A 67 -1.17 3.19 6.50
N PHE A 68 -2.03 3.18 7.52
CA PHE A 68 -3.47 3.25 7.38
C PHE A 68 -3.97 4.67 7.68
N ALA A 69 -5.03 5.08 6.98
CA ALA A 69 -5.81 6.28 7.26
C ALA A 69 -7.31 5.99 7.07
N ASP A 70 -8.14 6.49 7.98
CA ASP A 70 -9.59 6.39 7.87
C ASP A 70 -10.12 7.26 6.73
N PHE A 71 -10.84 6.67 5.78
CA PHE A 71 -11.39 7.40 4.63
C PHE A 71 -12.42 8.48 5.03
N ASN A 72 -13.03 8.38 6.22
CA ASN A 72 -13.95 9.39 6.74
C ASN A 72 -13.26 10.54 7.48
N ASP A 73 -11.94 10.44 7.71
CA ASP A 73 -11.15 11.45 8.44
C ASP A 73 -10.09 12.06 7.53
N VAL A 74 -10.42 13.21 6.94
CA VAL A 74 -9.50 13.94 6.05
C VAL A 74 -8.20 14.30 6.75
N ALA A 75 -8.24 14.67 8.04
CA ALA A 75 -7.04 15.04 8.78
C ALA A 75 -6.13 13.83 9.03
N ASP A 76 -6.70 12.63 9.16
CA ASP A 76 -5.94 11.38 9.26
C ASP A 76 -5.22 11.07 7.94
N VAL A 77 -5.93 11.21 6.80
CA VAL A 77 -5.34 11.05 5.47
C VAL A 77 -4.20 12.05 5.23
N GLU A 78 -4.39 13.31 5.61
CA GLU A 78 -3.34 14.34 5.50
C GLU A 78 -2.09 13.98 6.32
N LYS A 79 -2.27 13.54 7.57
CA LYS A 79 -1.15 13.10 8.43
C LYS A 79 -0.42 11.90 7.84
N ALA A 80 -1.15 10.93 7.31
CA ALA A 80 -0.57 9.74 6.71
C ALA A 80 0.26 10.07 5.46
N ILE A 81 -0.25 10.96 4.59
CA ILE A 81 0.49 11.46 3.42
C ILE A 81 1.75 12.21 3.88
N ALA A 82 1.63 13.14 4.84
CA ALA A 82 2.76 13.90 5.34
C ALA A 82 3.83 13.00 5.96
N PHE A 83 3.43 11.99 6.73
CA PHE A 83 4.33 11.01 7.31
C PHE A 83 5.13 10.27 6.23
N LEU A 84 4.44 9.71 5.23
CA LEU A 84 5.10 8.96 4.15
C LEU A 84 5.93 9.83 3.21
N TYR A 85 5.57 11.11 3.05
CA TYR A 85 6.39 12.07 2.33
C TYR A 85 7.76 12.26 2.99
N HIS A 86 7.80 12.30 4.33
CA HIS A 86 9.06 12.39 5.09
C HIS A 86 9.76 11.04 5.26
N HIS A 87 9.04 9.92 5.10
CA HIS A 87 9.56 8.55 5.30
C HIS A 87 9.24 7.65 4.09
N PRO A 88 9.79 7.92 2.90
CA PRO A 88 9.42 7.22 1.66
C PRO A 88 9.82 5.74 1.60
N TYR A 89 10.61 5.27 2.58
CA TYR A 89 11.05 3.88 2.71
C TYR A 89 10.50 3.23 3.99
N PHE A 90 9.44 3.79 4.59
CA PHE A 90 8.84 3.22 5.79
C PHE A 90 8.52 1.72 5.58
N ASN A 91 8.98 0.89 6.51
CA ASN A 91 8.85 -0.57 6.48
C ASN A 91 9.41 -1.30 5.25
N SER A 92 10.18 -0.65 4.36
CA SER A 92 10.72 -1.34 3.17
C SER A 92 11.58 -2.56 3.54
N GLU A 93 12.37 -2.46 4.60
CA GLU A 93 13.20 -3.54 5.14
C GLU A 93 12.36 -4.70 5.67
N VAL A 94 11.33 -4.41 6.48
CA VAL A 94 10.40 -5.43 7.00
C VAL A 94 9.67 -6.15 5.87
N ILE A 95 9.24 -5.42 4.84
CA ILE A 95 8.59 -5.99 3.66
C ILE A 95 9.56 -6.88 2.89
N ARG A 96 10.83 -6.46 2.76
CA ARG A 96 11.88 -7.26 2.12
C ARG A 96 12.15 -8.56 2.88
N GLU A 97 12.33 -8.48 4.20
CA GLU A 97 12.57 -9.65 5.06
C GLU A 97 11.43 -10.67 4.97
N LYS A 98 10.17 -10.22 5.04
CA LYS A 98 9.00 -11.11 4.90
C LYS A 98 8.95 -11.80 3.54
N ARG A 99 9.33 -11.10 2.47
CA ARG A 99 9.41 -11.68 1.13
C ARG A 99 10.51 -12.74 1.02
N GLU A 100 11.68 -12.47 1.58
CA GLU A 100 12.81 -13.41 1.59
C GLU A 100 12.46 -14.68 2.38
N ALA A 101 11.86 -14.52 3.56
CA ALA A 101 11.38 -15.63 4.38
C ALA A 101 10.37 -16.51 3.63
N TYR A 102 9.41 -15.90 2.91
CA TYR A 102 8.46 -16.64 2.09
C TYR A 102 9.13 -17.46 0.97
N ASN A 103 10.14 -16.88 0.31
CA ASN A 103 10.87 -17.58 -0.75
C ASN A 103 11.69 -18.76 -0.22
N MET A 104 12.33 -18.62 0.94
CA MET A 104 13.08 -19.69 1.60
C MET A 104 12.16 -20.84 2.08
N ALA A 105 10.96 -20.54 2.54
CA ALA A 105 9.99 -21.56 2.94
C ALA A 105 9.46 -22.40 1.76
N LYS A 106 9.70 -21.96 0.52
CA LYS A 106 9.22 -22.61 -0.71
C LYS A 106 10.30 -23.42 -1.43
N SER A 107 11.58 -23.28 -1.04
CA SER A 107 12.73 -24.03 -1.56
C SER A 107 13.01 -25.27 -0.73
#